data_AF-A0A9W6Y5F3-F1
#
_entry.id   AF-A0A9W6Y5F3-F1
#
_cell.length_a   1.000
_cell.length_b   1.000
_cell.length_c   1.000
_cell.angle_alpha   90.00
_cell.angle_beta   90.00
_cell.angle_gamma   90.00
#
_symmetry.space_group_name_H-M   'P 1'
#
loop_
_entity.id
_entity.type
_entity.pdbx_description
1 polymer ?
#
loop_
_entity_poly.entity_id
_entity_poly.type
_entity_poly.pdbx_seq_one_letter_code
_entity_poly.pdbx_strand_id
1 'polypeptide(L)'
;MASSLKRGFGRQSDALAWRREVNRQQEIALKMAKAYQAVEKARRASEHIDSLNRQKKRLYLDRGLMRTRKRIQKTQSAPVDESPKSLFEPGDRVWLYMDRAKPGLTKKLAHRWHGPFRVKGRLRNMPRLDFDEELLPEDSWEPDMLAGEHEVESILDDRRPMETSTRRSVREFPVKWVGYDEPTWEPMTNLSCGGLRYDYLREKRSSQRFQMIQVADED
;
A
#
# COMPACT_ATOMS: atom_id res chain seq x y z
N MET A 1 46.79 48.26 -45.34
CA MET A 1 46.92 47.06 -44.48
C MET A 1 45.65 46.91 -43.65
N ALA A 2 44.64 46.19 -44.16
CA ALA A 2 43.39 45.99 -43.42
C ALA A 2 43.51 44.75 -42.52
N SER A 3 43.54 44.94 -41.20
CA SER A 3 43.58 43.84 -40.24
C SER A 3 42.16 43.33 -39.97
N SER A 4 41.90 42.09 -40.42
CA SER A 4 40.64 41.39 -40.23
C SER A 4 40.54 40.84 -38.81
N LEU A 5 39.62 41.40 -38.01
CA LEU A 5 39.21 40.88 -36.71
C LEU A 5 38.46 39.55 -36.91
N LYS A 6 39.16 38.43 -36.73
CA LYS A 6 38.57 37.09 -36.65
C LYS A 6 37.58 37.03 -35.48
N ARG A 7 36.29 37.09 -35.80
CA ARG A 7 35.17 36.99 -34.87
C ARG A 7 34.91 35.52 -34.49
N GLY A 8 35.26 35.20 -33.24
CA GLY A 8 34.67 34.22 -32.32
C GLY A 8 33.99 32.95 -32.83
N PHE A 9 34.68 31.81 -32.68
CA PHE A 9 34.09 30.47 -32.58
C PHE A 9 34.16 29.86 -31.16
N GLY A 10 34.80 30.54 -30.19
CA GLY A 10 35.06 29.99 -28.84
C GLY A 10 33.98 30.20 -27.78
N ARG A 11 32.89 30.92 -28.06
CA ARG A 11 31.87 31.29 -27.04
C ARG A 11 30.76 30.26 -26.84
N GLN A 12 30.45 29.45 -27.87
CA GLN A 12 29.38 28.42 -27.77
C GLN A 12 29.84 27.17 -27.01
N SER A 13 31.10 26.75 -27.19
CA SER A 13 31.72 25.66 -26.44
C SER A 13 31.80 25.95 -24.94
N ASP A 14 32.11 27.19 -24.57
CA ASP A 14 32.18 27.66 -23.18
C ASP A 14 30.82 27.62 -22.48
N ALA A 15 29.74 27.99 -23.19
CA ALA A 15 28.39 27.96 -22.65
C ALA A 15 27.89 26.53 -22.37
N LEU A 16 28.25 25.55 -23.21
CA LEU A 16 27.89 24.15 -23.01
C LEU A 16 28.67 23.54 -21.83
N ALA A 17 29.96 23.84 -21.74
CA ALA A 17 30.79 23.43 -20.62
C ALA A 17 30.26 23.98 -19.28
N TRP A 18 29.85 25.26 -19.27
CA TRP A 18 29.26 25.89 -18.10
C TRP A 18 27.93 25.24 -17.66
N ARG A 19 27.03 24.94 -18.60
CA ARG A 19 25.76 24.23 -18.28
C ARG A 19 26.00 22.83 -17.72
N ARG A 20 26.97 22.10 -18.27
CA ARG A 20 27.37 20.78 -17.75
C ARG A 20 27.91 20.90 -16.32
N GLU A 21 28.73 21.91 -16.06
CA GLU A 21 29.27 22.14 -14.72
C GLU A 21 28.18 22.51 -13.71
N VAL A 22 27.27 23.42 -14.06
CA VAL A 22 26.13 23.77 -13.20
C VAL A 22 25.25 22.55 -12.90
N ASN A 23 24.97 21.72 -13.91
CA ASN A 23 24.22 20.47 -13.71
C ASN A 23 24.97 19.49 -12.80
N ARG A 24 26.30 19.35 -12.95
CA ARG A 24 27.12 18.53 -12.05
C ARG A 24 27.02 19.02 -10.60
N GLN A 25 27.14 20.32 -10.37
CA GLN A 25 27.01 20.91 -9.04
C GLN A 25 25.61 20.68 -8.45
N GLN A 26 24.56 20.82 -9.27
CA GLN A 26 23.19 20.54 -8.84
C GLN A 26 23.01 19.06 -8.45
N GLU A 27 23.56 18.13 -9.23
CA GLU A 27 23.51 16.70 -8.89
C GLU A 27 24.24 16.38 -7.59
N ILE A 28 25.42 16.97 -7.37
CA ILE A 28 26.19 16.81 -6.13
C ILE A 28 25.38 17.34 -4.94
N ALA A 29 24.83 18.55 -5.06
CA ALA A 29 23.99 19.15 -4.03
C ALA A 29 22.76 18.28 -3.71
N LEU A 30 22.08 17.74 -4.74
CA LEU A 30 20.94 16.84 -4.56
C LEU A 30 21.32 15.52 -3.88
N LYS A 31 22.46 14.93 -4.24
CA LYS A 31 22.99 13.71 -3.58
C LYS A 31 23.27 13.99 -2.11
N MET A 32 23.95 15.10 -1.80
CA MET A 32 24.27 15.50 -0.43
C MET A 32 23.01 15.78 0.40
N ALA A 33 22.03 16.50 -0.16
CA ALA A 33 20.75 16.77 0.49
C ALA A 33 19.98 15.48 0.81
N LYS A 34 19.93 14.52 -0.13
CA LYS A 34 19.29 13.22 0.09
C LYS A 34 20.01 12.40 1.16
N ALA A 35 21.34 12.37 1.13
CA ALA A 35 22.14 11.69 2.15
C ALA A 35 21.89 12.28 3.54
N TYR A 36 21.89 13.62 3.66
CA TYR A 36 21.59 14.31 4.90
C TYR A 36 20.17 13.99 5.41
N GLN A 37 19.16 14.05 4.53
CA GLN A 37 17.79 13.69 4.90
C GLN A 37 17.67 12.24 5.37
N ALA A 38 18.39 11.29 4.74
CA ALA A 38 18.37 9.89 5.14
C ALA A 38 18.96 9.69 6.54
N VAL A 39 20.14 10.27 6.79
CA VAL A 39 20.81 10.22 8.11
C VAL A 39 19.94 10.86 9.19
N GLU A 40 19.40 12.04 8.90
CA GLU A 40 18.61 12.80 9.86
C GLU A 40 17.25 12.13 10.15
N LYS A 41 16.62 11.49 9.15
CA LYS A 41 15.44 10.66 9.38
C LYS A 41 15.76 9.44 10.26
N ALA A 42 16.90 8.79 10.02
CA ALA A 42 17.34 7.67 10.85
C ALA A 42 17.59 8.11 12.30
N ARG A 43 18.25 9.25 12.51
CA ARG A 43 18.48 9.86 13.84
C ARG A 43 17.17 10.17 14.56
N ARG A 44 16.21 10.81 13.89
CA ARG A 44 14.89 11.10 14.49
C ARG A 44 14.12 9.82 14.81
N ALA A 45 14.20 8.80 13.96
CA ALA A 45 13.57 7.51 14.22
C ALA A 45 14.19 6.81 15.44
N SER A 46 15.52 6.80 15.58
CA SER A 46 16.18 6.21 16.76
C SER A 46 15.82 6.95 18.04
N GLU A 47 15.81 8.29 18.03
CA GLU A 47 15.40 9.08 19.20
C GLU A 47 13.96 8.80 19.64
N HIS A 48 13.05 8.64 18.69
CA HIS A 48 11.67 8.27 18.97
C HIS A 48 11.55 6.86 19.55
N ILE A 49 12.24 5.88 18.97
CA ILE A 49 12.29 4.50 19.49
C ILE A 49 12.87 4.48 20.90
N ASP A 50 13.95 5.22 21.16
CA ASP A 50 14.56 5.34 22.47
C ASP A 50 13.63 6.01 23.49
N SER A 51 12.88 7.03 23.08
CA SER A 51 11.85 7.65 23.91
C SER A 51 10.75 6.66 24.31
N LEU A 52 10.26 5.87 23.34
CA LEU A 52 9.29 4.81 23.59
C LEU A 52 9.85 3.74 24.53
N ASN A 53 11.12 3.35 24.34
CA ASN A 53 11.79 2.40 25.22
C ASN A 53 11.97 2.95 26.64
N ARG A 54 12.27 4.25 26.79
CA ARG A 54 12.31 4.93 28.10
C ARG A 54 10.95 4.93 28.78
N GLN A 55 9.87 5.23 28.07
CA GLN A 55 8.50 5.16 28.61
C GLN A 55 8.12 3.73 29.00
N LYS A 56 8.38 2.74 28.14
CA LYS A 56 8.16 1.32 28.45
C LYS A 56 8.92 0.91 29.71
N LYS A 57 10.20 1.30 29.84
CA LYS A 57 11.01 1.01 31.04
C LYS A 57 10.40 1.60 32.31
N ARG A 58 9.87 2.83 32.26
CA ARG A 58 9.13 3.44 33.40
C ARG A 58 7.91 2.60 33.78
N LEU A 59 7.13 2.14 32.80
CA LEU A 59 5.97 1.28 33.06
C LEU A 59 6.36 -0.09 33.64
N TYR A 60 7.45 -0.69 33.17
CA TYR A 60 7.96 -1.95 33.74
C TYR A 60 8.38 -1.79 35.20
N LEU A 61 9.07 -0.69 35.53
CA LEU A 61 9.48 -0.38 36.90
C LEU A 61 8.27 -0.11 37.81
N ASP A 62 7.30 0.66 37.33
CA ASP A 62 6.06 0.92 38.08
C ASP A 62 5.24 -0.36 38.32
N ARG A 63 5.11 -1.21 37.29
CA ARG A 63 4.47 -2.54 37.43
C ARG A 63 5.24 -3.44 38.40
N GLY A 64 6.57 -3.38 38.42
CA GLY A 64 7.42 -4.08 39.38
C GLY A 64 7.18 -3.59 40.81
N LEU A 65 7.08 -2.27 40.99
CA LEU A 65 6.79 -1.64 42.28
C LEU A 65 5.37 -1.95 42.77
N MET A 66 4.38 -1.98 41.88
CA MET A 66 3.02 -2.41 42.19
C MET A 66 2.97 -3.88 42.65
N ARG A 67 3.77 -4.76 42.02
CA ARG A 67 3.89 -6.18 42.42
C ARG A 67 4.54 -6.35 43.79
N THR A 68 5.59 -5.59 44.10
CA THR A 68 6.22 -5.64 45.43
C THR A 68 5.33 -5.05 46.51
N ARG A 69 4.64 -3.93 46.23
CA ARG A 69 3.60 -3.37 47.13
C ARG A 69 2.50 -4.39 47.42
N LYS A 70 1.97 -5.08 46.41
CA LYS A 70 0.99 -6.17 46.61
C LYS A 70 1.55 -7.33 47.44
N ARG A 71 2.84 -7.68 47.26
CA ARG A 71 3.49 -8.73 48.06
C ARG A 71 3.61 -8.33 49.54
N ILE A 72 3.94 -7.07 49.83
CA ILE A 72 4.03 -6.51 51.20
C ILE A 72 2.65 -6.47 51.86
N GLN A 73 1.62 -6.06 51.12
CA GLN A 73 0.23 -6.07 51.62
C GLN A 73 -0.28 -7.49 51.90
N LYS A 74 0.06 -8.48 51.05
CA LYS A 74 -0.33 -9.89 51.25
C LYS A 74 0.35 -10.52 52.47
N THR A 75 1.58 -10.12 52.81
CA THR A 75 2.26 -10.60 54.03
C THR A 75 1.65 -10.05 55.33
N GLN A 76 0.75 -9.07 55.27
CA GLN A 76 0.09 -8.50 56.45
C GLN A 76 -1.37 -8.99 56.66
N SER A 77 -1.90 -9.87 55.81
CA SER A 77 -3.25 -10.44 55.98
C SER A 77 -3.20 -11.95 56.18
N ALA A 78 -3.56 -12.41 57.39
CA ALA A 78 -3.75 -13.82 57.75
C ALA A 78 -4.87 -14.48 56.90
N PRO A 79 -4.86 -15.81 56.71
CA PRO A 79 -5.68 -16.47 55.69
C PRO A 79 -7.13 -16.58 56.16
N VAL A 80 -8.02 -15.81 55.52
CA VAL A 80 -9.46 -16.03 55.58
C VAL A 80 -9.87 -16.81 54.33
N ASP A 81 -10.56 -17.91 54.55
CA ASP A 81 -11.15 -18.81 53.56
C ASP A 81 -12.17 -18.05 52.70
N GLU A 82 -11.72 -17.49 51.58
CA GLU A 82 -12.60 -16.99 50.53
C GLU A 82 -12.35 -17.76 49.24
N SER A 83 -13.29 -18.67 48.96
CA SER A 83 -13.61 -19.15 47.61
C SER A 83 -13.36 -18.04 46.57
N PRO A 84 -12.68 -18.31 45.44
CA PRO A 84 -12.24 -17.27 44.52
C PRO A 84 -13.47 -16.56 43.93
N LYS A 85 -13.77 -15.39 44.52
CA LYS A 85 -14.78 -14.46 44.01
C LYS A 85 -14.51 -14.23 42.53
N SER A 86 -15.57 -14.36 41.74
CA SER A 86 -15.53 -14.02 40.33
C SER A 86 -15.02 -12.59 40.20
N LEU A 87 -14.12 -12.32 39.26
CA LEU A 87 -13.66 -10.94 39.02
C LEU A 87 -14.80 -10.03 38.52
N PHE A 88 -15.87 -10.63 38.01
CA PHE A 88 -17.05 -9.94 37.51
C PHE A 88 -18.32 -10.50 38.14
N GLU A 89 -19.22 -9.62 38.53
CA GLU A 89 -20.53 -9.97 39.06
C GLU A 89 -21.59 -9.96 37.93
N PRO A 90 -22.64 -10.79 38.03
CA PRO A 90 -23.77 -10.72 37.11
C PRO A 90 -24.35 -9.28 37.11
N GLY A 91 -24.46 -8.69 35.93
CA GLY A 91 -24.90 -7.31 35.72
C GLY A 91 -23.80 -6.35 35.32
N ASP A 92 -22.52 -6.70 35.54
CA ASP A 92 -21.37 -5.88 35.15
C ASP A 92 -21.32 -5.68 33.64
N ARG A 93 -21.00 -4.46 33.22
CA ARG A 93 -20.77 -4.12 31.81
C ARG A 93 -19.30 -4.34 31.48
N VAL A 94 -19.04 -5.28 30.57
CA VAL A 94 -17.69 -5.67 30.16
C VAL A 94 -17.53 -5.49 28.65
N TRP A 95 -16.32 -5.09 28.22
CA TRP A 95 -15.94 -5.04 26.82
C TRP A 95 -15.19 -6.32 26.46
N LEU A 96 -15.59 -6.95 25.35
CA LEU A 96 -14.96 -8.18 24.89
C LEU A 96 -13.81 -7.87 23.94
N TYR A 97 -12.62 -8.37 24.25
CA TYR A 97 -11.47 -8.29 23.35
C TYR A 97 -11.43 -9.52 22.43
N MET A 98 -11.44 -9.30 21.12
CA MET A 98 -11.21 -10.31 20.10
C MET A 98 -9.82 -10.10 19.47
N ASP A 99 -8.99 -11.14 19.51
CA ASP A 99 -7.62 -11.05 19.02
C ASP A 99 -7.54 -11.04 17.49
N ARG A 100 -8.54 -11.63 16.83
CA ARG A 100 -8.65 -11.76 15.37
C ARG A 100 -9.58 -10.71 14.78
N ALA A 101 -9.08 -9.96 13.80
CA ALA A 101 -9.92 -9.19 12.89
C ALA A 101 -10.61 -10.14 11.90
N LYS A 102 -11.86 -9.85 11.51
CA LYS A 102 -12.52 -10.59 10.42
C LYS A 102 -11.66 -10.49 9.15
N PRO A 103 -11.36 -11.61 8.46
CA PRO A 103 -10.67 -11.57 7.18
C PRO A 103 -11.48 -10.72 6.19
N GLY A 104 -10.80 -9.87 5.40
CA GLY A 104 -11.44 -8.94 4.47
C GLY A 104 -11.61 -7.51 4.98
N LEU A 105 -11.48 -7.25 6.29
CA LEU A 105 -11.56 -5.90 6.85
C LEU A 105 -10.16 -5.32 7.12
N THR A 106 -9.88 -4.10 6.65
CA THR A 106 -8.58 -3.47 6.91
C THR A 106 -8.34 -3.32 8.42
N LYS A 107 -7.09 -3.50 8.89
CA LYS A 107 -6.73 -3.41 10.33
C LYS A 107 -7.18 -2.10 11.00
N LYS A 108 -7.47 -1.06 10.21
CA LYS A 108 -7.96 0.26 10.67
C LYS A 108 -9.46 0.26 10.99
N LEU A 109 -10.23 -0.66 10.41
CA LEU A 109 -11.68 -0.80 10.62
C LEU A 109 -12.03 -1.98 11.55
N ALA A 110 -11.06 -2.86 11.82
CA ALA A 110 -11.25 -3.94 12.78
C ALA A 110 -11.17 -3.43 14.23
N HIS A 111 -12.31 -3.08 14.80
CA HIS A 111 -12.41 -2.87 16.24
C HIS A 111 -12.23 -4.22 16.95
N ARG A 112 -11.12 -4.37 17.69
CA ARG A 112 -10.81 -5.58 18.50
C ARG A 112 -11.54 -5.59 19.83
N TRP A 113 -12.08 -4.44 20.25
CA TRP A 113 -12.90 -4.30 21.44
C TRP A 113 -14.35 -4.16 21.01
N HIS A 114 -15.18 -5.09 21.44
CA HIS A 114 -16.60 -5.13 21.15
C HIS A 114 -17.39 -4.72 22.38
N GLY A 115 -18.55 -4.10 22.12
CA GLY A 115 -19.35 -3.24 23.01
C GLY A 115 -19.64 -3.73 24.42
N PRO A 116 -20.46 -2.97 25.16
CA PRO A 116 -20.75 -3.29 26.55
C PRO A 116 -21.69 -4.50 26.64
N PHE A 117 -21.14 -5.67 26.92
CA PHE A 117 -21.89 -6.87 27.24
C PHE A 117 -22.23 -6.90 28.73
N ARG A 118 -23.39 -7.46 29.08
CA ARG A 118 -23.78 -7.69 30.47
C ARG A 118 -23.44 -9.11 30.89
N VAL A 119 -22.70 -9.28 31.98
CA VAL A 119 -22.42 -10.59 32.56
C VAL A 119 -23.73 -11.18 33.09
N LYS A 120 -24.19 -12.33 32.60
CA LYS A 120 -25.47 -12.93 33.02
C LYS A 120 -25.35 -13.91 34.20
N GLY A 121 -24.14 -14.45 34.43
CA GLY A 121 -23.87 -15.42 35.48
C GLY A 121 -22.87 -16.49 35.03
N ARG A 122 -22.23 -17.18 35.99
CA ARG A 122 -21.33 -18.30 35.69
C ARG A 122 -22.14 -19.58 35.49
N LEU A 123 -22.22 -20.08 34.27
CA LEU A 123 -22.81 -21.39 33.96
C LEU A 123 -21.76 -22.45 34.27
N ARG A 124 -21.98 -23.20 35.36
CA ARG A 124 -21.03 -24.23 35.84
C ARG A 124 -21.08 -25.50 34.98
N ASN A 125 -22.24 -25.77 34.37
CA ASN A 125 -22.50 -26.89 33.48
C ASN A 125 -23.26 -26.36 32.25
N MET A 126 -22.59 -26.17 31.12
CA MET A 126 -23.25 -25.97 29.83
C MET A 126 -23.45 -27.34 29.19
N PRO A 127 -24.69 -27.83 28.95
CA PRO A 127 -24.86 -28.79 27.87
C PRO A 127 -24.38 -28.09 26.59
N ARG A 128 -23.63 -28.81 25.76
CA ARG A 128 -23.12 -28.32 24.48
C ARG A 128 -24.26 -27.58 23.76
N LEU A 129 -24.02 -26.31 23.42
CA LEU A 129 -24.87 -25.59 22.50
C LEU A 129 -24.67 -26.27 21.14
N ASP A 130 -25.50 -27.26 20.87
CA ASP A 130 -25.67 -27.82 19.56
C ASP A 130 -26.39 -26.73 18.77
N PHE A 131 -25.64 -26.01 17.93
CA PHE A 131 -26.18 -25.04 17.00
C PHE A 131 -26.93 -25.87 15.96
N ASP A 132 -28.26 -25.84 15.98
CA ASP A 132 -29.08 -26.49 14.94
C ASP A 132 -28.76 -25.79 13.60
N GLU A 133 -27.94 -26.47 12.80
CA GLU A 133 -27.41 -26.12 11.46
C GLU A 133 -28.53 -25.99 10.40
N GLU A 134 -29.81 -26.11 10.75
CA GLU A 134 -30.89 -26.40 9.78
C GLU A 134 -31.81 -25.20 9.43
N LEU A 135 -31.45 -23.96 9.79
CA LEU A 135 -32.34 -22.80 9.58
C LEU A 135 -31.74 -21.59 8.86
N LEU A 136 -30.61 -21.76 8.16
CA LEU A 136 -30.22 -20.78 7.15
C LEU A 136 -30.38 -21.43 5.77
N PRO A 137 -31.19 -20.86 4.87
CA PRO A 137 -31.14 -21.25 3.47
C PRO A 137 -29.70 -21.07 2.97
N GLU A 138 -29.05 -22.16 2.56
CA GLU A 138 -27.72 -22.20 1.96
C GLU A 138 -27.55 -21.34 0.69
N ASP A 139 -28.61 -20.66 0.24
CA ASP A 139 -28.69 -20.06 -1.09
C ASP A 139 -29.27 -18.64 -1.02
N SER A 140 -28.49 -17.72 -0.47
CA SER A 140 -28.69 -16.27 -0.70
C SER A 140 -27.35 -15.54 -0.76
N TRP A 141 -26.36 -16.21 -1.34
CA TRP A 141 -25.14 -15.58 -1.83
C TRP A 141 -25.23 -15.57 -3.34
N GLU A 142 -25.92 -14.58 -3.92
CA GLU A 142 -25.67 -14.27 -5.32
C GLU A 142 -24.21 -13.81 -5.42
N PRO A 143 -23.35 -14.46 -6.22
CA PRO A 143 -22.02 -13.95 -6.45
C PRO A 143 -22.17 -12.59 -7.13
N ASP A 144 -21.79 -11.53 -6.46
CA ASP A 144 -21.47 -10.26 -7.10
C ASP A 144 -20.43 -10.58 -8.18
N MET A 145 -20.88 -10.68 -9.44
CA MET A 145 -19.98 -10.66 -10.58
C MET A 145 -19.19 -9.37 -10.44
N LEU A 146 -17.90 -9.48 -10.12
CA LEU A 146 -17.01 -8.35 -9.86
C LEU A 146 -17.23 -7.26 -10.92
N ALA A 147 -17.83 -6.15 -10.50
CA ALA A 147 -18.22 -5.02 -11.35
C ALA A 147 -17.01 -4.18 -11.82
N GLY A 148 -16.01 -4.79 -12.45
CA GLY A 148 -14.87 -4.06 -13.00
C GLY A 148 -13.71 -4.88 -13.57
N GLU A 149 -13.75 -6.21 -13.52
CA GLU A 149 -12.74 -7.07 -14.14
C GLU A 149 -13.37 -7.78 -15.35
N HIS A 150 -13.00 -7.34 -16.56
CA HIS A 150 -13.48 -7.92 -17.81
C HIS A 150 -12.34 -8.61 -18.54
N GLU A 151 -12.62 -9.75 -19.13
CA GLU A 151 -11.63 -10.47 -19.94
C GLU A 151 -11.44 -9.78 -21.29
N VAL A 152 -10.17 -9.59 -21.66
CA VAL A 152 -9.75 -8.91 -22.89
C VAL A 152 -9.62 -9.96 -23.99
N GLU A 153 -10.44 -9.87 -25.05
CA GLU A 153 -10.40 -10.78 -26.19
C GLU A 153 -9.23 -10.44 -27.13
N SER A 154 -9.09 -9.17 -27.53
CA SER A 154 -8.00 -8.73 -28.41
C SER A 154 -7.76 -7.22 -28.36
N ILE A 155 -6.53 -6.81 -28.72
CA ILE A 155 -6.13 -5.42 -28.91
C ILE A 155 -6.14 -5.14 -30.42
N LEU A 156 -6.97 -4.19 -30.86
CA LEU A 156 -7.19 -3.94 -32.30
C LEU A 156 -6.20 -2.95 -32.90
N ASP A 157 -5.84 -1.89 -32.15
CA ASP A 157 -4.92 -0.85 -32.60
C ASP A 157 -4.27 -0.12 -31.40
N ASP A 158 -3.60 1.00 -31.64
CA ASP A 158 -3.20 1.93 -30.60
C ASP A 158 -3.26 3.38 -31.09
N ARG A 159 -3.71 4.28 -30.21
CA ARG A 159 -3.70 5.72 -30.48
C ARG A 159 -2.87 6.46 -29.45
N ARG A 160 -2.30 7.57 -29.89
CA ARG A 160 -1.71 8.59 -29.01
C ARG A 160 -2.51 9.87 -29.25
N PRO A 161 -3.43 10.24 -28.34
CA PRO A 161 -4.14 11.51 -28.49
C PRO A 161 -3.13 12.66 -28.52
N MET A 162 -3.37 13.63 -29.41
CA MET A 162 -2.56 14.85 -29.54
C MET A 162 -2.51 15.61 -28.20
N GLU A 163 -1.34 16.15 -27.86
CA GLU A 163 -1.08 16.82 -26.58
C GLU A 163 -1.84 18.15 -26.47
N THR A 164 -3.03 18.15 -25.88
CA THR A 164 -3.71 19.39 -25.50
C THR A 164 -3.14 19.88 -24.17
N SER A 165 -2.18 20.81 -24.25
CA SER A 165 -1.74 21.83 -23.28
C SER A 165 -1.41 21.46 -21.81
N THR A 166 -1.91 20.38 -21.22
CA THR A 166 -1.70 20.07 -19.79
C THR A 166 -1.78 18.57 -19.44
N ARG A 167 -2.12 17.69 -20.40
CA ARG A 167 -2.20 16.24 -20.17
C ARG A 167 -1.11 15.53 -20.99
N ARG A 168 -0.27 14.72 -20.33
CA ARG A 168 0.75 13.89 -20.99
C ARG A 168 0.06 12.97 -22.01
N SER A 169 0.64 12.83 -23.20
CA SER A 169 0.15 11.89 -24.24
C SER A 169 0.28 10.44 -23.75
N VAL A 170 -0.79 9.91 -23.16
CA VAL A 170 -0.86 8.50 -22.75
C VAL A 170 -1.33 7.68 -23.94
N ARG A 171 -0.62 6.59 -24.25
CA ARG A 171 -1.02 5.66 -25.31
C ARG A 171 -2.20 4.83 -24.84
N GLU A 172 -3.25 4.82 -25.65
CA GLU A 172 -4.51 4.12 -25.40
C GLU A 172 -4.69 3.00 -26.43
N PHE A 173 -5.33 1.93 -26.02
CA PHE A 173 -5.59 0.76 -26.85
C PHE A 173 -7.11 0.51 -26.90
N PRO A 174 -7.70 0.32 -28.09
CA PRO A 174 -9.07 -0.15 -28.21
C PRO A 174 -9.09 -1.65 -27.91
N VAL A 175 -9.80 -2.01 -26.86
CA VAL A 175 -9.89 -3.38 -26.36
C VAL A 175 -11.27 -3.93 -26.68
N LYS A 176 -11.27 -5.08 -27.36
CA LYS A 176 -12.46 -5.91 -27.52
C LYS A 176 -12.61 -6.79 -26.28
N TRP A 177 -13.76 -6.72 -25.63
CA TRP A 177 -14.04 -7.47 -24.41
C TRP A 177 -14.79 -8.76 -24.74
N VAL A 178 -14.50 -9.84 -24.00
CA VAL A 178 -15.19 -11.12 -24.17
C VAL A 178 -16.67 -10.92 -23.83
N GLY A 179 -17.56 -11.16 -24.80
CA GLY A 179 -19.01 -11.06 -24.64
C GLY A 179 -19.62 -9.67 -24.87
N TYR A 180 -18.83 -8.69 -25.33
CA TYR A 180 -19.33 -7.36 -25.72
C TYR A 180 -18.92 -7.01 -27.15
N ASP A 181 -19.86 -6.45 -27.91
CA ASP A 181 -19.62 -6.07 -29.31
C ASP A 181 -18.89 -4.72 -29.46
N GLU A 182 -18.95 -3.86 -28.44
CA GLU A 182 -18.36 -2.51 -28.48
C GLU A 182 -16.95 -2.46 -27.86
N PRO A 183 -15.91 -2.05 -28.62
CA PRO A 183 -14.57 -1.91 -28.08
C PRO A 183 -14.38 -0.58 -27.34
N THR A 184 -13.69 -0.61 -26.20
CA THR A 184 -13.43 0.58 -25.36
C THR A 184 -11.96 0.99 -25.41
N TRP A 185 -11.70 2.30 -25.36
CA TRP A 185 -10.34 2.85 -25.33
C TRP A 185 -9.80 2.91 -23.90
N GLU A 186 -8.88 2.02 -23.58
CA GLU A 186 -8.30 1.92 -22.23
C GLU A 186 -6.82 2.33 -22.21
N PRO A 187 -6.37 3.10 -21.20
CA PRO A 187 -4.97 3.42 -21.03
C PRO A 187 -4.17 2.19 -20.57
N MET A 188 -2.86 2.22 -20.77
CA MET A 188 -1.95 1.13 -20.41
C MET A 188 -2.05 0.68 -18.93
N THR A 189 -2.49 1.55 -18.02
CA THR A 189 -2.65 1.26 -16.60
C THR A 189 -3.86 0.39 -16.27
N ASN A 190 -4.88 0.39 -17.13
CA ASN A 190 -6.13 -0.34 -16.90
C ASN A 190 -6.10 -1.75 -17.52
N LEU A 191 -5.12 -2.02 -18.39
CA LEU A 191 -5.02 -3.28 -19.12
C LEU A 191 -4.02 -4.23 -18.45
N SER A 192 -4.54 -5.18 -17.68
CA SER A 192 -3.77 -6.28 -17.07
C SER A 192 -3.49 -7.45 -18.05
N CYS A 193 -3.42 -7.20 -19.36
CA CYS A 193 -3.19 -8.21 -20.41
C CYS A 193 -1.80 -8.06 -21.06
N GLY A 194 -0.75 -8.12 -20.24
CA GLY A 194 0.63 -7.85 -20.65
C GLY A 194 1.14 -8.69 -21.82
N GLY A 195 0.67 -9.94 -21.96
CA GLY A 195 1.02 -10.85 -23.07
C GLY A 195 0.47 -10.36 -24.41
N LEU A 196 -0.86 -10.19 -24.52
CA LEU A 196 -1.53 -9.69 -25.73
C LEU A 196 -0.95 -8.35 -26.20
N ARG A 197 -0.66 -7.45 -25.26
CA ARG A 197 -0.02 -6.17 -25.56
C ARG A 197 1.40 -6.35 -26.11
N TYR A 198 2.16 -7.27 -25.56
CA TYR A 198 3.53 -7.51 -25.99
C TYR A 198 3.58 -8.11 -27.40
N ASP A 199 2.71 -9.06 -27.71
CA ASP A 199 2.63 -9.70 -29.02
C ASP A 199 2.21 -8.71 -30.10
N TYR A 200 1.15 -7.92 -29.86
CA TYR A 200 0.73 -6.85 -30.78
C TYR A 200 1.85 -5.83 -31.05
N LEU A 201 2.56 -5.36 -30.02
CA LEU A 201 3.65 -4.40 -30.18
C LEU A 201 4.87 -4.97 -30.89
N ARG A 202 5.15 -6.26 -30.67
CA ARG A 202 6.21 -6.99 -31.36
C ARG A 202 5.89 -7.08 -32.85
N GLU A 203 4.68 -7.48 -33.19
CA GLU A 203 4.22 -7.62 -34.58
C GLU A 203 4.18 -6.28 -35.32
N LYS A 204 3.68 -5.21 -34.68
CA LYS A 204 3.67 -3.86 -35.25
C LYS A 204 5.09 -3.35 -35.54
N ARG A 205 6.05 -3.61 -34.64
CA ARG A 205 7.46 -3.23 -34.84
C ARG A 205 8.12 -4.05 -35.94
N SER A 206 7.80 -5.35 -36.03
CA SER A 206 8.28 -6.21 -37.11
C SER A 206 7.75 -5.71 -38.46
N SER A 207 6.45 -5.45 -38.58
CA SER A 207 5.83 -4.93 -39.80
C SER A 207 6.42 -3.58 -40.22
N GLN A 208 6.65 -2.67 -39.27
CA GLN A 208 7.32 -1.40 -39.53
C GLN A 208 8.78 -1.58 -39.99
N ARG A 209 9.50 -2.57 -39.45
CA ARG A 209 10.85 -2.92 -39.91
C ARG A 209 10.84 -3.47 -41.32
N PHE A 210 9.89 -4.34 -41.65
CA PHE A 210 9.74 -4.87 -43.01
C PHE A 210 9.43 -3.77 -44.03
N GLN A 211 8.57 -2.80 -43.68
CA GLN A 211 8.33 -1.62 -44.52
C GLN A 211 9.61 -0.79 -44.75
N MET A 212 10.42 -0.55 -43.70
CA MET A 212 11.68 0.19 -43.87
C MET A 212 12.71 -0.55 -44.74
N ILE A 213 12.72 -1.89 -44.71
CA ILE A 213 13.63 -2.69 -45.54
C ILE A 213 13.19 -2.66 -47.01
N GLN A 214 11.89 -2.79 -47.29
CA GLN A 214 11.35 -2.71 -48.66
C GLN A 214 11.57 -1.33 -49.30
N VAL A 215 11.40 -0.24 -48.54
CA VAL A 215 11.66 1.12 -49.03
C VAL A 215 13.15 1.34 -49.37
N ALA A 216 14.07 0.62 -48.74
CA ALA A 216 15.50 0.75 -49.00
C ALA A 216 16.00 -0.06 -50.22
N ASP A 217 15.21 -1.02 -50.71
CA ASP A 217 15.52 -1.84 -51.90
C ASP A 217 14.85 -1.31 -53.20
N GLU A 218 13.98 -0.30 -53.09
CA GLU A 218 13.28 0.34 -54.22
C GLU A 218 13.95 1.64 -54.74
N ASP A 219 15.10 2.02 -54.17
CA ASP A 219 15.98 3.13 -54.62
C ASP A 219 17.26 2.60 -55.31
#